data_AF-A0A5E7ZFE4-F1
#
_entry.id   AF-A0A5E7ZFE4-F1
#
_cell.length_a   1.000
_cell.length_b   1.000
_cell.length_c   1.000
_cell.angle_alpha   90.00
_cell.angle_beta   90.00
_cell.angle_gamma   90.00
#
_symmetry.space_group_name_H-M   'P 1'
#
loop_
_entity.id
_entity.type
_entity.pdbx_description
1 polymer ?
#
loop_
_entity_poly.entity_id
_entity_poly.type
_entity_poly.pdbx_seq_one_letter_code
_entity_poly.pdbx_strand_id
1 'polypeptide(L)'
;MKALAIFSTLLLGIHFATAHSPEEEKGTAAENLGRQILSSFQNKSIKEYYHLFPSLEELHGLMMANSEAYSVFLDVAKKDFAKVYQKRIKPEIESAYLRTFYAGCELGIEWSEVLFVGAYETEAPRADGTNSLVIEFLSGQKNYKLLVEKVMILSGEWKTTQYINLI
;
A
#
# COMPACT_ATOMS: atom_id res chain seq x y z
N MET A 1 -11.67 3.40 -14.59
CA MET A 1 -11.77 4.37 -13.48
C MET A 1 -12.91 4.14 -12.46
N LYS A 2 -13.59 2.98 -12.38
CA LYS A 2 -14.71 2.76 -11.41
C LYS A 2 -14.43 1.79 -10.24
N ALA A 3 -13.31 1.05 -10.24
CA ALA A 3 -12.95 0.18 -9.12
C ALA A 3 -12.39 0.96 -7.91
N LEU A 4 -11.80 2.13 -8.17
CA LEU A 4 -11.13 3.00 -7.19
C LEU A 4 -12.08 3.59 -6.13
N ALA A 5 -13.36 3.79 -6.47
CA ALA A 5 -14.33 4.37 -5.54
C ALA A 5 -14.73 3.40 -4.41
N ILE A 6 -14.56 2.09 -4.60
CA ILE A 6 -15.01 1.08 -3.63
C ILE A 6 -14.12 1.07 -2.38
N PHE A 7 -12.81 1.32 -2.52
CA PHE A 7 -11.91 1.45 -1.36
C PHE A 7 -12.14 2.76 -0.58
N SER A 8 -12.33 3.87 -1.29
CA SER A 8 -12.52 5.19 -0.66
C SER A 8 -13.82 5.30 0.14
N THR A 9 -14.85 4.51 -0.19
CA THR A 9 -16.15 4.55 0.51
C THR A 9 -16.14 3.71 1.81
N LEU A 10 -15.23 2.75 1.94
CA LEU A 10 -15.09 1.88 3.11
C LEU A 10 -14.34 2.54 4.29
N LEU A 11 -13.63 3.65 4.05
CA LEU A 11 -12.69 4.26 5.00
C LEU A 11 -13.22 5.50 5.74
N LEU A 12 -14.47 5.92 5.47
CA LEU A 12 -15.01 7.21 5.91
C LEU A 12 -15.40 7.31 7.40
N GLY A 13 -14.85 6.46 8.28
CA GLY A 13 -15.28 6.42 9.69
C GLY A 13 -14.28 5.91 10.72
N ILE A 14 -12.99 5.76 10.40
CA ILE A 14 -12.04 5.16 11.35
C ILE A 14 -11.17 6.23 12.02
N HIS A 15 -11.45 6.51 13.29
CA HIS A 15 -10.49 7.18 14.19
C HIS A 15 -9.45 6.15 14.63
N PHE A 16 -8.23 6.22 14.08
CA PHE A 16 -7.14 5.34 14.50
C PHE A 16 -6.51 5.84 15.80
N ALA A 17 -6.55 4.99 16.83
CA ALA A 17 -5.78 5.18 18.05
C ALA A 17 -4.30 4.86 17.77
N THR A 18 -3.41 5.77 18.16
CA THR A 18 -1.96 5.59 18.15
C THR A 18 -1.55 4.59 19.24
N ALA A 19 -1.03 3.43 18.84
CA ALA A 19 -0.34 2.52 19.73
C ALA A 19 1.16 2.53 19.41
N HIS A 20 1.97 2.67 20.46
CA HIS A 20 3.43 2.69 20.44
C HIS A 20 4.02 1.35 20.95
N SER A 21 5.16 0.97 20.36
CA SER A 21 6.25 0.08 20.85
C SER A 21 6.07 -1.46 20.72
N PRO A 22 7.16 -2.29 20.68
CA PRO A 22 8.61 -2.00 20.76
C PRO A 22 9.53 -2.67 19.68
N GLU A 23 10.80 -2.19 19.62
CA GLU A 23 12.09 -2.71 19.06
C GLU A 23 12.07 -4.01 18.18
N GLU A 24 12.70 -4.14 16.99
CA GLU A 24 14.10 -3.83 16.63
C GLU A 24 14.30 -3.92 15.08
N GLU A 25 14.08 -2.82 14.35
CA GLU A 25 14.66 -2.56 13.01
C GLU A 25 14.80 -1.03 12.90
N LYS A 26 16.04 -0.50 12.81
CA LYS A 26 16.30 0.94 12.87
C LYS A 26 15.74 1.65 11.62
N GLY A 27 14.51 2.15 11.73
CA GLY A 27 13.85 2.98 10.74
C GLY A 27 12.47 3.43 11.22
N THR A 28 12.01 4.60 10.76
CA THR A 28 10.62 5.01 10.92
C THR A 28 9.70 4.07 10.16
N ALA A 29 8.40 4.03 10.48
CA ALA A 29 7.46 3.17 9.76
C ALA A 29 7.40 3.47 8.25
N ALA A 30 7.56 4.75 7.89
CA ALA A 30 7.74 5.22 6.52
C ALA A 30 8.96 4.58 5.84
N GLU A 31 10.11 4.58 6.51
CA GLU A 31 11.35 3.98 5.99
C GLU A 31 11.22 2.46 5.85
N ASN A 32 10.60 1.79 6.82
CA ASN A 32 10.40 0.33 6.75
C ASN A 32 9.50 -0.04 5.56
N LEU A 33 8.38 0.66 5.37
CA LEU A 33 7.53 0.44 4.19
C LEU A 33 8.28 0.75 2.88
N GLY A 34 9.07 1.83 2.85
CA GLY A 34 9.89 2.17 1.69
C GLY A 34 10.90 1.09 1.33
N ARG A 35 11.57 0.50 2.33
CA ARG A 35 12.49 -0.63 2.15
C ARG A 35 11.78 -1.87 1.62
N GLN A 36 10.61 -2.22 2.17
CA GLN A 36 9.83 -3.37 1.71
C GLN A 36 9.37 -3.19 0.24
N ILE A 37 8.97 -1.97 -0.14
CA ILE A 37 8.62 -1.64 -1.52
C ILE A 37 9.82 -1.86 -2.45
N LEU A 38 10.98 -1.28 -2.15
CA LEU A 38 12.17 -1.46 -3.00
C LEU A 38 12.63 -2.92 -3.04
N SER A 39 12.59 -3.64 -1.92
CA SER A 39 12.91 -5.07 -1.86
C SER A 39 12.05 -5.87 -2.82
N SER A 40 10.75 -5.58 -2.91
CA SER A 40 9.86 -6.30 -3.82
C SER A 40 10.29 -6.14 -5.29
N PHE A 41 10.77 -4.96 -5.69
CA PHE A 41 11.30 -4.71 -7.03
C PHE A 41 12.68 -5.34 -7.24
N GLN A 42 13.58 -5.23 -6.25
CA GLN A 42 14.91 -5.86 -6.26
C GLN A 42 14.81 -7.37 -6.48
N ASN A 43 13.91 -8.03 -5.74
CA ASN A 43 13.69 -9.47 -5.78
C ASN A 43 12.79 -9.89 -6.95
N LYS A 44 12.26 -8.94 -7.73
CA LYS A 44 11.29 -9.17 -8.80
C LYS A 44 10.07 -9.97 -8.30
N SER A 45 9.65 -9.70 -7.06
CA SER A 45 8.74 -10.52 -6.28
C SER A 45 7.39 -9.82 -6.13
N ILE A 46 6.46 -10.15 -7.03
CA ILE A 46 5.08 -9.65 -6.93
C ILE A 46 4.38 -10.13 -5.65
N LYS A 47 4.81 -11.27 -5.10
CA LYS A 47 4.30 -11.79 -3.83
C LYS A 47 4.67 -10.88 -2.67
N GLU A 48 5.92 -10.40 -2.61
CA GLU A 48 6.34 -9.40 -1.62
C GLU A 48 5.55 -8.10 -1.82
N TYR A 49 5.37 -7.67 -3.06
CA TYR A 49 4.57 -6.48 -3.36
C TYR A 49 3.12 -6.61 -2.88
N TYR A 50 2.49 -7.78 -3.05
CA TYR A 50 1.14 -8.05 -2.57
C TYR A 50 1.01 -7.94 -1.04
N HIS A 51 2.04 -8.29 -0.28
CA HIS A 51 2.01 -8.21 1.19
C HIS A 51 1.99 -6.78 1.73
N LEU A 52 2.31 -5.80 0.89
CA LEU A 52 2.20 -4.39 1.18
C LEU A 52 0.75 -3.89 1.17
N PHE A 53 -0.16 -4.64 0.54
CA PHE A 53 -1.59 -4.30 0.47
C PHE A 53 -2.38 -5.05 1.54
N PRO A 54 -3.54 -4.51 1.97
CA PRO A 54 -4.44 -5.23 2.85
C PRO A 54 -4.86 -6.56 2.22
N SER A 55 -4.74 -7.62 2.99
CA SER A 55 -5.30 -8.93 2.67
C SER A 55 -6.83 -8.88 2.70
N LEU A 56 -7.45 -9.87 2.06
CA LEU A 56 -8.91 -10.03 2.12
C LEU A 56 -9.40 -10.23 3.57
N GLU A 57 -8.61 -10.91 4.39
CA GLU A 57 -8.92 -11.15 5.81
C GLU A 57 -8.92 -9.85 6.61
N GLU A 58 -7.89 -9.01 6.46
CA GLU A 58 -7.83 -7.70 7.12
C GLU A 58 -9.01 -6.81 6.70
N LEU A 59 -9.34 -6.80 5.40
CA LEU A 59 -10.48 -6.04 4.87
C LEU A 59 -11.81 -6.56 5.42
N HIS A 60 -11.96 -7.88 5.56
CA HIS A 60 -13.12 -8.48 6.22
C HIS A 60 -13.17 -8.14 7.71
N GLY A 61 -12.03 -8.02 8.38
CA GLY A 61 -11.90 -7.52 9.74
C GLY A 61 -12.39 -6.08 9.87
N LEU A 62 -12.01 -5.21 8.94
CA LEU A 62 -12.51 -3.82 8.86
C LEU A 62 -14.02 -3.75 8.64
N MET A 63 -14.57 -4.59 7.75
CA MET A 63 -16.01 -4.67 7.53
C MET A 63 -16.76 -5.10 8.79
N MET A 64 -16.18 -6.04 9.55
CA MET A 64 -16.77 -6.53 10.80
C MET A 64 -16.72 -5.47 11.91
N ALA A 65 -15.60 -4.75 12.03
CA ALA A 65 -15.46 -3.63 12.96
C ALA A 65 -16.47 -2.51 12.66
N ASN A 66 -16.90 -2.37 11.41
CA ASN A 66 -17.90 -1.40 10.95
C ASN A 66 -19.25 -2.07 10.63
N SER A 67 -19.56 -3.19 11.30
CA SER A 67 -20.75 -4.01 11.01
C SER A 67 -22.07 -3.24 11.05
N GLU A 68 -22.18 -2.20 11.88
CA GLU A 68 -23.35 -1.31 11.94
C GLU A 68 -23.73 -0.72 10.57
N ALA A 69 -22.73 -0.38 9.74
CA ALA A 69 -22.94 0.14 8.39
C ALA A 69 -23.55 -0.90 7.43
N TYR A 70 -23.41 -2.19 7.76
CA TYR A 70 -23.86 -3.31 6.92
C TYR A 70 -25.13 -3.99 7.46
N SER A 71 -25.46 -3.78 8.74
CA SER A 71 -26.61 -4.41 9.41
C SER A 71 -26.64 -5.93 9.13
N VAL A 72 -27.81 -6.48 8.80
CA VAL A 72 -28.02 -7.90 8.48
C VAL A 72 -27.33 -8.36 7.18
N PHE A 73 -26.75 -7.47 6.39
CA PHE A 73 -26.15 -7.78 5.09
C PHE A 73 -24.63 -7.99 5.13
N LEU A 74 -23.99 -7.96 6.30
CA LEU A 74 -22.54 -8.07 6.44
C LEU A 74 -21.95 -9.28 5.70
N ASP A 75 -22.52 -10.47 5.89
CA ASP A 75 -22.01 -11.69 5.25
C ASP A 75 -22.15 -11.67 3.72
N VAL A 76 -23.24 -11.09 3.22
CA VAL A 76 -23.47 -10.92 1.78
C VAL A 76 -22.45 -9.93 1.23
N ALA A 77 -22.26 -8.79 1.91
CA ALA A 77 -21.27 -7.78 1.55
C ALA A 77 -19.85 -8.35 1.53
N LYS A 78 -19.46 -9.15 2.53
CA LYS A 78 -18.13 -9.81 2.58
C LYS A 78 -17.92 -10.74 1.39
N LYS A 79 -18.94 -11.52 1.02
CA LYS A 79 -18.89 -12.43 -0.13
C LYS A 79 -18.78 -11.67 -1.46
N ASP A 80 -19.55 -10.61 -1.63
CA ASP A 80 -19.50 -9.81 -2.85
C ASP A 80 -18.19 -9.01 -2.96
N PHE A 81 -17.70 -8.47 -1.85
CA PHE A 81 -16.39 -7.85 -1.78
C PHE A 81 -15.28 -8.84 -2.14
N ALA A 82 -15.31 -10.07 -1.63
CA ALA A 82 -14.32 -11.09 -1.98
C ALA A 82 -14.29 -11.38 -3.50
N LYS A 83 -15.45 -11.39 -4.17
CA LYS A 83 -15.51 -11.52 -5.64
C LYS A 83 -14.84 -10.33 -6.33
N VAL A 84 -15.11 -9.10 -5.87
CA VAL A 84 -14.49 -7.87 -6.41
C VAL A 84 -12.98 -7.88 -6.16
N TYR A 85 -12.55 -8.30 -4.98
CA TYR A 85 -11.15 -8.38 -4.60
C TYR A 85 -10.38 -9.29 -5.55
N GLN A 86 -10.87 -10.52 -5.76
CA GLN A 86 -10.21 -11.49 -6.64
C GLN A 86 -10.28 -11.10 -8.11
N LYS A 87 -11.41 -10.56 -8.59
CA LYS A 87 -11.61 -10.29 -10.02
C LYS A 87 -11.08 -8.94 -10.51
N ARG A 88 -10.85 -7.98 -9.60
CA ARG A 88 -10.52 -6.60 -9.98
C ARG A 88 -9.36 -6.04 -9.19
N ILE A 89 -9.41 -6.11 -7.86
CA ILE A 89 -8.41 -5.44 -7.02
C ILE A 89 -7.05 -6.15 -7.16
N LYS A 90 -7.02 -7.47 -6.94
CA LYS A 90 -5.79 -8.25 -7.00
C LYS A 90 -5.10 -8.16 -8.39
N PRO A 91 -5.79 -8.36 -9.53
CA PRO A 91 -5.18 -8.19 -10.85
C PRO A 91 -4.66 -6.78 -11.13
N GLU A 92 -5.32 -5.76 -10.58
CA GLU A 92 -4.91 -4.37 -10.77
C GLU A 92 -3.67 -4.01 -9.92
N ILE A 93 -3.53 -4.57 -8.71
CA ILE A 93 -2.29 -4.47 -7.92
C ILE A 93 -1.11 -5.05 -8.71
N GLU A 94 -1.30 -6.21 -9.32
CA GLU A 94 -0.28 -6.84 -10.17
C GLU A 94 0.03 -6.01 -11.41
N SER A 95 -1.00 -5.48 -12.05
CA SER A 95 -0.82 -4.58 -13.20
C SER A 95 -0.04 -3.33 -12.80
N ALA A 96 -0.30 -2.76 -11.62
CA ALA A 96 0.43 -1.62 -11.10
C ALA A 96 1.90 -1.94 -10.83
N TYR A 97 2.19 -3.09 -10.21
CA TYR A 97 3.56 -3.56 -10.01
C TYR A 97 4.33 -3.63 -11.33
N LEU A 98 3.76 -4.29 -12.35
CA LEU A 98 4.40 -4.45 -13.65
C LEU A 98 4.60 -3.11 -14.35
N ARG A 99 3.62 -2.21 -14.31
CA ARG A 99 3.74 -0.86 -14.88
C ARG A 99 4.92 -0.11 -14.27
N THR A 100 5.02 -0.08 -12.94
CA THR A 100 6.09 0.64 -12.25
C THR A 100 7.45 0.00 -12.48
N PHE A 101 7.52 -1.34 -12.45
CA PHE A 101 8.76 -2.07 -12.74
C PHE A 101 9.26 -1.78 -14.16
N TYR A 102 8.42 -1.94 -15.17
CA TYR A 102 8.84 -1.73 -16.57
C TYR A 102 9.12 -0.26 -16.88
N ALA A 103 8.35 0.68 -16.34
CA ALA A 103 8.66 2.11 -16.46
C ALA A 103 10.04 2.45 -15.88
N GLY A 104 10.44 1.82 -14.77
CA GLY A 104 11.79 1.99 -14.25
C GLY A 104 12.87 1.44 -15.18
N CYS A 105 12.65 0.25 -15.74
CA CYS A 105 13.58 -0.32 -16.72
C CYS A 105 13.73 0.59 -17.96
N GLU A 106 12.64 1.19 -18.45
CA GLU A 106 12.68 2.15 -19.57
C GLU A 106 13.49 3.41 -19.24
N LEU A 107 13.54 3.81 -17.96
CA LEU A 107 14.37 4.92 -17.47
C LEU A 107 15.81 4.51 -17.10
N GLY A 108 16.19 3.25 -17.35
CA GLY A 108 17.51 2.71 -17.04
C GLY A 108 17.74 2.45 -15.55
N ILE A 109 16.68 2.21 -14.77
CA ILE A 109 16.79 1.76 -13.39
C ILE A 109 17.10 0.27 -13.36
N GLU A 110 18.26 -0.07 -12.79
CA GLU A 110 18.63 -1.45 -12.50
C GLU A 110 18.11 -1.83 -11.12
N TRP A 111 16.86 -2.30 -11.10
CA TRP A 111 16.13 -2.63 -9.87
C TRP A 111 16.90 -3.54 -8.91
N SER A 112 17.74 -4.44 -9.40
CA SER A 112 18.56 -5.33 -8.55
C SER A 112 19.68 -4.61 -7.79
N GLU A 113 20.05 -3.40 -8.19
CA GLU A 113 21.18 -2.64 -7.65
C GLU A 113 20.73 -1.34 -6.95
N VAL A 114 19.42 -1.11 -6.82
CA VAL A 114 18.93 0.13 -6.21
C VAL A 114 19.34 0.24 -4.75
N LEU A 115 19.70 1.45 -4.33
CA LEU A 115 20.08 1.74 -2.95
C LEU A 115 19.02 2.64 -2.32
N PHE A 116 18.43 2.18 -1.23
CA PHE A 116 17.49 2.99 -0.45
C PHE A 116 18.20 4.22 0.14
N VAL A 117 17.64 5.41 -0.08
CA VAL A 117 18.14 6.67 0.48
C VAL A 117 17.32 7.07 1.70
N GLY A 118 15.99 7.10 1.56
CA GLY A 118 15.08 7.52 2.62
C GLY A 118 13.63 7.41 2.19
N ALA A 119 12.72 7.51 3.15
CA ALA A 119 11.30 7.65 2.87
C ALA A 119 10.67 8.60 3.87
N TYR A 120 9.74 9.43 3.40
CA TYR A 120 9.11 10.46 4.22
C TYR A 120 7.67 10.72 3.78
N GLU A 121 6.84 11.09 4.74
CA GLU A 121 5.46 11.49 4.49
C GLU A 121 5.42 12.87 3.84
N THR A 122 4.61 13.05 2.79
CA THR A 122 4.56 14.31 2.05
C THR A 122 3.57 15.31 2.65
N GLU A 123 2.55 14.83 3.35
CA GLU A 123 1.45 15.62 3.88
C GLU A 123 0.98 15.07 5.23
N ALA A 124 0.28 15.92 6.01
CA ALA A 124 -0.46 15.46 7.18
C ALA A 124 -1.56 14.46 6.77
N PRO A 125 -1.99 13.57 7.68
CA PRO A 125 -3.05 12.63 7.39
C PRO A 125 -4.30 13.28 6.82
N ARG A 126 -4.79 12.70 5.72
CA ARG A 126 -6.06 13.11 5.11
C ARG A 126 -7.22 12.76 6.03
N ALA A 127 -8.37 13.40 5.81
CA ALA A 127 -9.59 13.15 6.59
C ALA A 127 -10.08 11.68 6.52
N ASP A 128 -9.64 10.91 5.52
CA ASP A 128 -9.90 9.47 5.37
C ASP A 128 -8.88 8.59 6.11
N GLY A 129 -8.00 9.18 6.93
CA GLY A 129 -6.99 8.48 7.71
C GLY A 129 -5.81 7.96 6.87
N THR A 130 -5.68 8.39 5.62
CA THR A 130 -4.58 7.99 4.73
C THR A 130 -3.51 9.08 4.60
N ASN A 131 -2.26 8.64 4.44
CA ASN A 131 -1.12 9.54 4.19
C ASN A 131 -0.53 9.25 2.80
N SER A 132 0.33 10.15 2.32
CA SER A 132 1.14 9.90 1.12
C SER A 132 2.61 9.81 1.53
N LEU A 133 3.35 8.89 0.90
CA LEU A 133 4.75 8.61 1.18
C LEU A 133 5.59 8.81 -0.09
N VAL A 134 6.72 9.48 0.04
CA VAL A 134 7.78 9.49 -1.00
C VAL A 134 8.93 8.60 -0.55
N ILE A 135 9.42 7.78 -1.46
CA ILE A 135 10.57 6.89 -1.27
C ILE A 135 11.65 7.34 -2.23
N GLU A 136 12.82 7.67 -1.71
CA GLU A 136 13.99 8.07 -2.49
C GLU A 136 14.97 6.91 -2.59
N PHE A 137 15.51 6.69 -3.79
CA PHE A 137 16.48 5.63 -4.05
C PHE A 137 17.47 6.02 -5.15
N LEU A 138 18.64 5.40 -5.13
CA LEU A 138 19.64 5.54 -6.18
C LEU A 138 19.62 4.32 -7.09
N SER A 139 19.84 4.55 -8.38
CA SER A 139 20.25 3.52 -9.35
C SER A 139 21.50 4.02 -10.08
N GLY A 140 22.63 3.38 -9.84
CA GLY A 140 23.94 3.92 -10.21
C GLY A 140 24.20 5.27 -9.53
N GLN A 141 24.32 6.34 -10.32
CA GLN A 141 24.57 7.71 -9.82
C GLN A 141 23.33 8.61 -9.84
N LYS A 142 22.17 8.09 -10.29
CA LYS A 142 20.94 8.88 -10.44
C LYS A 142 20.00 8.63 -9.27
N ASN A 143 19.37 9.70 -8.80
CA ASN A 143 18.33 9.65 -7.77
C ASN A 143 16.95 9.59 -8.44
N TYR A 144 16.11 8.69 -7.93
CA TYR A 144 14.75 8.45 -8.38
C TYR A 144 13.81 8.43 -7.18
N LYS A 145 12.52 8.68 -7.44
CA LYS A 145 11.51 8.71 -6.39
C LYS A 145 10.29 7.86 -6.74
N LEU A 146 9.78 7.14 -5.76
CA LEU A 146 8.45 6.54 -5.81
C LEU A 146 7.49 7.35 -4.95
N LEU A 147 6.27 7.56 -5.44
CA LEU A 147 5.15 8.10 -4.70
C LEU A 147 4.16 6.99 -4.37
N VAL A 148 3.84 6.84 -3.09
CA VAL A 148 2.74 6.01 -2.58
C VAL A 148 1.63 6.95 -2.15
N GLU A 149 0.56 7.02 -2.94
CA GLU A 149 -0.47 8.07 -2.76
C GLU A 149 -1.36 7.85 -1.54
N LYS A 150 -1.57 6.60 -1.12
CA LYS A 150 -2.37 6.27 0.05
C LYS A 150 -1.76 5.12 0.83
N VAL A 151 -1.28 5.43 2.02
CA VAL A 151 -0.86 4.47 3.03
C VAL A 151 -1.73 4.63 4.28
N MET A 152 -1.98 3.53 4.97
CA MET A 152 -2.75 3.50 6.22
C MET A 152 -2.16 2.46 7.17
N ILE A 153 -2.50 2.55 8.45
CA ILE A 153 -2.12 1.54 9.44
C ILE A 153 -3.25 0.53 9.59
N LEU A 154 -2.97 -0.74 9.34
CA LEU A 154 -3.86 -1.87 9.61
C LEU A 154 -3.15 -2.88 10.48
N SER A 155 -3.79 -3.25 11.60
CA SER A 155 -3.25 -4.23 12.55
C SER A 155 -1.82 -3.89 13.04
N GLY A 156 -1.48 -2.60 13.13
CA GLY A 156 -0.15 -2.14 13.53
C GLY A 156 0.88 -2.05 12.39
N GLU A 157 0.53 -2.47 11.18
CA GLU A 157 1.41 -2.42 10.01
C GLU A 157 0.99 -1.34 9.02
N TRP A 158 1.96 -0.67 8.39
CA TRP A 158 1.68 0.25 7.30
C TRP A 158 1.37 -0.53 6.02
N LYS A 159 0.19 -0.29 5.46
CA LYS A 159 -0.29 -0.90 4.22
C LYS A 159 -0.53 0.18 3.17
N THR A 160 -0.21 -0.13 1.92
CA THR A 160 -0.64 0.70 0.79
C THR A 160 -2.05 0.33 0.35
N THR A 161 -2.87 1.34 0.09
CA THR A 161 -4.24 1.18 -0.45
C THR A 161 -4.38 1.72 -1.87
N GLN A 162 -3.30 2.27 -2.44
CA GLN A 162 -3.26 2.80 -3.80
C GLN A 162 -1.94 2.43 -4.50
N TYR A 163 -1.88 2.66 -5.81
CA TYR A 163 -0.71 2.29 -6.61
C TYR A 163 0.52 3.12 -6.24
N ILE A 164 1.68 2.50 -6.45
CA ILE A 164 2.99 3.11 -6.25
C ILE A 164 3.47 3.58 -7.62
N ASN A 165 3.69 4.88 -7.77
CA ASN A 165 4.07 5.50 -9.03
C ASN A 165 5.53 5.95 -8.99
N LEU A 166 6.25 5.74 -10.09
CA LEU A 166 7.56 6.36 -10.32
C LEU A 166 7.32 7.81 -10.76
N ILE A 167 7.98 8.78 -10.10
CA ILE A 167 7.83 10.22 -10.34
C ILE A 167 9.14 10.90 -10.71
#